data_AF-A0A257X9A1-F1
#
_entry.id   AF-A0A257X9A1-F1
#
_cell.length_a   1.000
_cell.length_b   1.000
_cell.length_c   1.000
_cell.angle_alpha   90.00
_cell.angle_beta   90.00
_cell.angle_gamma   90.00
#
_symmetry.space_group_name_H-M   'P 1'
#
loop_
_entity.id
_entity.type
_entity.pdbx_description
1 polymer ?
#
loop_
_entity_poly.entity_id
_entity_poly.type
_entity_poly.pdbx_seq_one_letter_code
_entity_poly.pdbx_strand_id
1 'polypeptide(L)'
;PIYMEAVRPMRDGVIADFEVAEEMIKYFIRKVHNRKGFVNPKVIVCVPSGATAVERRAINDSCLNASARRVGLIDEPMAAAIGAGLPIHEPTGSMVVDIGGGTTEVAVLSLSGIVYSRSVRVGGDKMDEAIISYMRRHHNLLIGETTAERFKKEIGTARAPADGEGLSIDVKGRDLMQGVPREVRISEKQAADALAEPVGQIVEAVKVALEATPPELASDIADKGIMLTGGGALLRGLDAEIRDHTGLPVTVADDPLSCVALGCGKVLEHPKWMKGVLESTLA
;
A
#
# COMPACT_ATOMS: atom_id res chain seq x y z
N PRO A 1 -31.14 1.07 -8.03
CA PRO A 1 -30.64 1.46 -9.37
C PRO A 1 -29.73 0.36 -9.92
N ILE A 2 -30.09 -0.27 -11.05
CA ILE A 2 -29.43 -1.50 -11.59
C ILE A 2 -28.53 -1.18 -12.82
N TYR A 3 -28.46 0.08 -13.26
CA TYR A 3 -27.74 0.47 -14.49
C TYR A 3 -26.34 1.06 -14.27
N MET A 4 -25.83 1.06 -13.04
CA MET A 4 -24.50 1.56 -12.73
C MET A 4 -23.78 0.58 -11.81
N GLU A 5 -22.52 0.33 -12.11
CA GLU A 5 -21.61 -0.50 -11.32
C GLU A 5 -20.34 0.30 -11.03
N ALA A 6 -19.82 0.17 -9.81
CA ALA A 6 -18.54 0.73 -9.42
C ALA A 6 -17.51 -0.40 -9.38
N VAL A 7 -16.47 -0.30 -10.21
CA VAL A 7 -15.43 -1.31 -10.36
C VAL A 7 -14.10 -0.76 -9.86
N ARG A 8 -13.37 -1.55 -9.07
CA ARG A 8 -11.97 -1.32 -8.72
C ARG A 8 -11.11 -2.27 -9.58
N PRO A 9 -10.61 -1.84 -10.75
CA PRO A 9 -9.94 -2.73 -11.70
C PRO A 9 -8.55 -3.18 -11.24
N MET A 10 -7.97 -2.47 -10.27
CA MET A 10 -6.73 -2.83 -9.58
C MET A 10 -7.10 -3.30 -8.16
N ARG A 11 -6.83 -4.56 -7.83
CA ARG A 11 -7.13 -5.15 -6.51
C ARG A 11 -6.05 -6.17 -6.15
N ASP A 12 -5.70 -6.26 -4.87
CA ASP A 12 -4.68 -7.22 -4.36
C ASP A 12 -3.34 -7.17 -5.11
N GLY A 13 -2.94 -5.98 -5.59
CA GLY A 13 -1.71 -5.77 -6.35
C GLY A 13 -1.74 -6.30 -7.78
N VAL A 14 -2.92 -6.71 -8.29
CA VAL A 14 -3.07 -7.26 -9.64
C VAL A 14 -4.11 -6.48 -10.45
N ILE A 15 -4.03 -6.59 -11.78
CA ILE A 15 -5.08 -6.11 -12.68
C ILE A 15 -6.17 -7.17 -12.72
N ALA A 16 -7.31 -6.88 -12.07
CA ALA A 16 -8.47 -7.77 -12.05
C ALA A 16 -9.34 -7.64 -13.31
N ASP A 17 -9.39 -6.45 -13.90
CA ASP A 17 -10.10 -6.15 -15.14
C ASP A 17 -9.22 -5.29 -16.04
N PHE A 18 -8.69 -5.90 -17.10
CA PHE A 18 -7.74 -5.24 -18.02
C PHE A 18 -8.38 -4.11 -18.83
N GLU A 19 -9.63 -4.29 -19.28
CA GLU A 19 -10.30 -3.30 -20.12
C GLU A 19 -10.63 -2.05 -19.30
N VAL A 20 -11.18 -2.26 -18.11
CA VAL A 20 -11.51 -1.16 -17.19
C VAL A 20 -10.23 -0.49 -16.66
N ALA A 21 -9.17 -1.25 -16.36
CA ALA A 21 -7.87 -0.69 -15.97
C ALA A 21 -7.27 0.20 -17.06
N GLU A 22 -7.31 -0.25 -18.32
CA GLU A 22 -6.79 0.51 -19.45
C GLU A 22 -7.55 1.84 -19.63
N GLU A 23 -8.88 1.81 -19.59
CA GLU A 23 -9.69 3.03 -19.70
C GLU A 23 -9.48 3.97 -18.51
N MET A 24 -9.28 3.43 -17.31
CA MET A 24 -8.90 4.22 -16.12
C MET A 24 -7.53 4.91 -16.31
N ILE A 25 -6.52 4.19 -16.78
CA ILE A 25 -5.17 4.72 -17.06
C ILE A 25 -5.25 5.82 -18.13
N LYS A 26 -5.94 5.56 -19.26
CA LYS A 26 -6.16 6.54 -20.33
C LYS A 26 -6.84 7.80 -19.81
N TYR A 27 -7.87 7.66 -18.97
CA TYR A 27 -8.58 8.79 -18.39
C TYR A 27 -7.63 9.66 -17.56
N PHE A 28 -6.85 9.07 -16.63
CA PHE A 28 -5.96 9.85 -15.77
C PHE A 28 -4.81 10.51 -16.54
N ILE A 29 -4.21 9.84 -17.52
CA ILE A 29 -3.18 10.44 -18.39
C ILE A 29 -3.77 11.62 -19.17
N ARG A 30 -4.94 11.45 -19.80
CA ARG A 30 -5.61 12.53 -20.57
C ARG A 30 -6.01 13.71 -19.69
N LYS A 31 -6.39 13.46 -18.44
CA LYS A 31 -6.80 14.50 -17.47
C LYS A 31 -5.65 15.46 -17.14
N VAL A 32 -4.42 14.95 -17.06
CA VAL A 32 -3.23 15.76 -16.74
C VAL A 32 -2.47 16.24 -17.99
N HIS A 33 -2.80 15.70 -19.18
CA HIS A 33 -2.12 16.04 -20.42
C HIS A 33 -2.43 17.49 -20.86
N ASN A 34 -1.39 18.33 -20.93
CA ASN A 34 -1.52 19.70 -21.40
C ASN A 34 -1.62 19.73 -22.94
N ARG A 35 -2.84 19.92 -23.46
CA ARG A 35 -3.19 19.91 -24.90
C ARG A 35 -2.50 20.99 -25.76
N LYS A 36 -1.67 21.86 -25.16
CA LYS A 36 -1.03 22.99 -25.85
C LYS A 36 0.30 22.64 -26.55
N GLY A 37 0.81 21.40 -26.48
CA GLY A 37 2.08 21.03 -27.11
C GLY A 37 2.06 19.68 -27.82
N PHE A 38 2.82 19.58 -28.92
CA PHE A 38 3.25 18.31 -29.50
C PHE A 38 4.31 17.67 -28.59
N VAL A 39 3.87 16.97 -27.55
CA VAL A 39 4.78 16.29 -26.62
C VAL A 39 4.92 14.81 -26.95
N ASN A 40 6.10 14.28 -26.70
CA ASN A 40 6.43 12.86 -26.77
C ASN A 40 6.55 12.33 -25.33
N PRO A 41 5.43 12.10 -24.61
CA PRO A 41 5.48 11.84 -23.18
C PRO A 41 6.22 10.53 -22.89
N LYS A 42 7.14 10.61 -21.93
CA LYS A 42 7.74 9.46 -21.27
C LYS A 42 6.95 9.23 -19.98
N VAL A 43 6.53 8.00 -19.75
CA VAL A 43 5.74 7.61 -18.58
C VAL A 43 6.57 6.67 -17.73
N ILE A 44 6.58 6.88 -16.41
CA ILE A 44 7.00 5.87 -15.44
C ILE A 44 5.74 5.35 -14.77
N VAL A 45 5.61 4.04 -14.66
CA VAL A 45 4.57 3.38 -13.88
C VAL A 45 5.22 2.57 -12.77
N CYS A 46 4.72 2.79 -11.56
CA CYS A 46 5.06 1.94 -10.42
C CYS A 46 4.29 0.63 -10.51
N VAL A 47 4.96 -0.50 -10.30
CA VAL A 47 4.35 -1.82 -10.30
C VAL A 47 4.78 -2.60 -9.06
N PRO A 48 3.90 -3.45 -8.48
CA PRO A 48 4.28 -4.30 -7.36
C PRO A 48 5.50 -5.16 -7.69
N SER A 49 6.36 -5.43 -6.72
CA SER A 49 7.58 -6.21 -6.97
C SER A 49 7.25 -7.63 -7.47
N GLY A 50 6.14 -8.19 -6.98
CA GLY A 50 5.61 -9.49 -7.39
C GLY A 50 4.83 -9.52 -8.71
N ALA A 51 4.71 -8.39 -9.43
CA ALA A 51 3.97 -8.34 -10.69
C ALA A 51 4.58 -9.28 -11.74
N THR A 52 3.74 -10.15 -12.30
CA THR A 52 4.11 -11.10 -13.35
C THR A 52 4.48 -10.40 -14.66
N ALA A 53 5.23 -11.08 -15.53
CA ALA A 53 5.57 -10.54 -16.85
C ALA A 53 4.32 -10.19 -17.70
N VAL A 54 3.22 -10.93 -17.51
CA VAL A 54 1.93 -10.66 -18.18
C VAL A 54 1.33 -9.35 -17.69
N GLU A 55 1.30 -9.12 -16.38
CA GLU A 55 0.79 -7.88 -15.79
C GLU A 55 1.65 -6.67 -16.17
N ARG A 56 2.97 -6.80 -16.07
CA ARG A 56 3.92 -5.75 -16.49
C ARG A 56 3.73 -5.36 -17.96
N ARG A 57 3.55 -6.37 -18.83
CA ARG A 57 3.27 -6.14 -20.25
C ARG A 57 1.94 -5.43 -20.46
N ALA A 58 0.89 -5.86 -19.77
CA ALA A 58 -0.43 -5.22 -19.88
C ALA A 58 -0.38 -3.74 -19.45
N ILE A 59 0.30 -3.42 -18.35
CA ILE A 59 0.48 -2.03 -17.87
C ILE A 59 1.22 -1.20 -18.93
N ASN A 60 2.28 -1.76 -19.52
CA ASN A 60 3.03 -1.11 -20.60
C ASN A 60 2.13 -0.82 -21.81
N ASP A 61 1.42 -1.83 -22.30
CA ASP A 61 0.53 -1.72 -23.46
C ASP A 61 -0.59 -0.70 -23.21
N SER A 62 -1.21 -0.70 -22.03
CA SER A 62 -2.21 0.31 -21.65
C SER A 62 -1.67 1.73 -21.68
N CYS A 63 -0.42 1.94 -21.23
CA CYS A 63 0.22 3.26 -21.27
C CYS A 63 0.54 3.70 -22.71
N LEU A 64 1.02 2.79 -23.56
CA LEU A 64 1.26 3.07 -24.98
C LEU A 64 -0.04 3.43 -25.71
N ASN A 65 -1.12 2.68 -25.46
CA ASN A 65 -2.46 2.97 -25.96
C ASN A 65 -3.01 4.31 -25.45
N ALA A 66 -2.56 4.74 -24.26
CA ALA A 66 -2.85 6.05 -23.67
C ALA A 66 -1.96 7.19 -24.19
N SER A 67 -1.28 7.03 -25.35
CA SER A 67 -0.41 8.01 -26.00
C SER A 67 0.97 8.20 -25.36
N ALA A 68 1.42 7.30 -24.48
CA ALA A 68 2.82 7.28 -24.05
C ALA A 68 3.72 6.88 -25.23
N ARG A 69 4.86 7.56 -25.41
CA ARG A 69 5.84 7.15 -26.43
C ARG A 69 6.86 6.16 -25.89
N ARG A 70 7.17 6.26 -24.60
CA ARG A 70 8.03 5.34 -23.88
C ARG A 70 7.47 5.14 -22.48
N VAL A 71 7.52 3.90 -22.01
CA VAL A 71 7.07 3.51 -20.69
C VAL A 71 8.24 2.85 -19.97
N GLY A 72 8.49 3.27 -18.73
CA GLY A 72 9.40 2.61 -17.81
C GLY A 72 8.59 2.07 -16.64
N LEU A 73 8.95 0.88 -16.17
CA LEU A 73 8.36 0.28 -14.98
C LEU A 73 9.38 0.35 -13.84
N ILE A 74 8.93 0.82 -12.68
CA ILE A 74 9.71 0.82 -11.44
C ILE A 74 9.00 -0.03 -10.40
N ASP A 75 9.77 -0.81 -9.66
CA ASP A 75 9.22 -1.62 -8.58
C ASP A 75 8.78 -0.73 -7.41
N GLU A 76 7.60 -1.03 -6.86
CA GLU A 76 6.96 -0.32 -5.76
C GLU A 76 7.84 -0.08 -4.53
N PRO A 77 8.51 -1.09 -3.96
CA PRO A 77 9.40 -0.82 -2.82
C PRO A 77 10.55 0.13 -3.15
N MET A 78 11.04 0.13 -4.40
CA MET A 78 12.09 1.06 -4.83
C MET A 78 11.55 2.49 -4.91
N ALA A 79 10.38 2.68 -5.54
CA ALA A 79 9.73 3.98 -5.61
C ALA A 79 9.37 4.52 -4.22
N ALA A 80 8.81 3.67 -3.35
CA ALA A 80 8.48 4.00 -1.97
C ALA A 80 9.70 4.50 -1.19
N ALA A 81 10.83 3.77 -1.28
CA ALA A 81 12.06 4.14 -0.59
C ALA A 81 12.67 5.47 -1.08
N ILE A 82 12.67 5.71 -2.39
CA ILE A 82 13.11 7.00 -2.97
C ILE A 82 12.20 8.14 -2.49
N GLY A 83 10.89 7.87 -2.45
CA GLY A 83 9.88 8.78 -1.92
C GLY A 83 10.13 9.18 -0.48
N ALA A 84 10.35 8.18 0.37
CA ALA A 84 10.61 8.33 1.80
C ALA A 84 12.02 8.88 2.12
N GLY A 85 12.87 9.09 1.12
CA GLY A 85 14.19 9.70 1.30
C GLY A 85 15.25 8.74 1.85
N LEU A 86 15.06 7.43 1.71
CA LEU A 86 16.07 6.45 2.12
C LEU A 86 17.33 6.52 1.24
N PRO A 87 18.53 6.30 1.80
CA PRO A 87 19.80 6.36 1.08
C PRO A 87 20.05 5.09 0.25
N ILE A 88 19.13 4.78 -0.67
CA ILE A 88 19.11 3.49 -1.41
C ILE A 88 20.36 3.24 -2.28
N HIS A 89 21.15 4.27 -2.58
CA HIS A 89 22.33 4.21 -3.45
C HIS A 89 23.61 3.91 -2.68
N GLU A 90 23.59 4.03 -1.36
CA GLU A 90 24.73 3.77 -0.49
C GLU A 90 24.91 2.25 -0.28
N PRO A 91 26.14 1.79 0.05
CA PRO A 91 26.43 0.39 0.43
C PRO A 91 25.96 0.10 1.86
N THR A 92 24.71 0.40 2.15
CA THR A 92 24.07 0.22 3.47
C THR A 92 22.67 -0.35 3.29
N GLY A 93 22.22 -1.17 4.24
CA GLY A 93 20.88 -1.71 4.29
C GLY A 93 19.83 -0.65 4.61
N SER A 94 18.79 -0.56 3.79
CA SER A 94 17.59 0.23 4.05
C SER A 94 16.36 -0.66 3.95
N MET A 95 15.55 -0.73 5.01
CA MET A 95 14.31 -1.49 5.01
C MET A 95 13.10 -0.57 4.82
N VAL A 96 12.23 -0.92 3.89
CA VAL A 96 10.97 -0.23 3.63
C VAL A 96 9.80 -1.23 3.68
N VAL A 97 8.70 -0.81 4.30
CA VAL A 97 7.45 -1.55 4.40
C VAL A 97 6.34 -0.65 3.88
N ASP A 98 5.88 -0.91 2.66
CA ASP A 98 4.84 -0.14 1.99
C ASP A 98 3.49 -0.82 2.14
N ILE A 99 2.56 -0.19 2.84
CA ILE A 99 1.26 -0.78 3.19
C ILE A 99 0.18 -0.09 2.37
N GLY A 100 -0.19 -0.72 1.26
CA GLY A 100 -1.21 -0.24 0.34
C GLY A 100 -2.63 -0.67 0.71
N GLY A 101 -3.52 -0.56 -0.28
CA GLY A 101 -4.90 -1.08 -0.16
C GLY A 101 -4.94 -2.61 -0.17
N GLY A 102 -4.46 -3.22 -1.25
CA GLY A 102 -4.54 -4.68 -1.44
C GLY A 102 -3.30 -5.47 -1.01
N THR A 103 -2.16 -4.81 -0.85
CA THR A 103 -0.86 -5.45 -0.61
C THR A 103 -0.04 -4.71 0.43
N THR A 104 0.88 -5.44 1.04
CA THR A 104 2.02 -4.90 1.78
C THR A 104 3.28 -5.40 1.10
N GLU A 105 4.14 -4.48 0.67
CA GLU A 105 5.45 -4.76 0.10
C GLU A 105 6.53 -4.54 1.17
N VAL A 106 7.33 -5.57 1.45
CA VAL A 106 8.47 -5.47 2.35
C VAL A 106 9.74 -5.67 1.54
N ALA A 107 10.68 -4.73 1.62
CA ALA A 107 11.94 -4.83 0.90
C ALA A 107 13.14 -4.34 1.70
N VAL A 108 14.29 -4.94 1.39
CA VAL A 108 15.61 -4.48 1.82
C VAL A 108 16.40 -4.04 0.61
N LEU A 109 16.92 -2.82 0.66
CA LEU A 109 17.57 -2.13 -0.45
C LEU A 109 19.02 -1.80 -0.08
N SER A 110 19.91 -1.88 -1.07
CA SER A 110 21.29 -1.40 -0.98
C SER A 110 21.87 -1.23 -2.38
N LEU A 111 22.84 -0.33 -2.58
CA LEU A 111 23.54 -0.16 -3.87
C LEU A 111 22.60 0.03 -5.09
N SER A 112 21.50 0.76 -4.90
CA SER A 112 20.42 0.99 -5.88
C SER A 112 19.71 -0.28 -6.36
N GLY A 113 19.86 -1.39 -5.65
CA GLY A 113 19.25 -2.68 -5.94
C GLY A 113 18.34 -3.16 -4.82
N ILE A 114 17.45 -4.08 -5.18
CA ILE A 114 16.63 -4.83 -4.25
C ILE A 114 17.42 -6.06 -3.82
N VAL A 115 17.76 -6.17 -2.54
CA VAL A 115 18.44 -7.35 -1.97
C VAL A 115 17.40 -8.41 -1.59
N TYR A 116 16.29 -7.97 -1.02
CA TYR A 116 15.13 -8.79 -0.68
C TYR A 116 13.87 -8.02 -1.02
N SER A 117 12.86 -8.71 -1.56
CA SER A 117 11.51 -8.18 -1.67
C SER A 117 10.49 -9.28 -1.48
N ARG A 118 9.40 -8.97 -0.79
CA ARG A 118 8.25 -9.84 -0.62
C ARG A 118 6.97 -9.02 -0.61
N SER A 119 6.02 -9.46 -1.42
CA SER A 119 4.65 -8.96 -1.42
C SER A 119 3.74 -9.93 -0.69
N VAL A 120 2.88 -9.41 0.18
CA VAL A 120 1.79 -10.18 0.81
C VAL A 120 0.46 -9.49 0.53
N ARG A 121 -0.59 -10.29 0.29
CA ARG A 121 -1.96 -9.79 0.00
C ARG A 121 -2.73 -9.45 1.26
N VAL A 122 -2.14 -8.58 2.08
CA VAL A 122 -2.75 -7.97 3.26
C VAL A 122 -2.45 -6.48 3.24
N GLY A 123 -3.44 -5.66 3.57
CA GLY A 123 -3.36 -4.21 3.52
C GLY A 123 -4.66 -3.58 4.01
N GLY A 124 -4.93 -2.35 3.58
CA GLY A 124 -6.14 -1.62 3.96
C GLY A 124 -7.46 -2.34 3.65
N ASP A 125 -7.54 -3.09 2.54
CA ASP A 125 -8.74 -3.83 2.14
C ASP A 125 -9.04 -4.98 3.12
N LYS A 126 -8.01 -5.72 3.56
CA LYS A 126 -8.15 -6.79 4.55
C LYS A 126 -8.54 -6.27 5.93
N MET A 127 -8.06 -5.08 6.29
CA MET A 127 -8.50 -4.40 7.50
C MET A 127 -10.00 -4.05 7.43
N ASP A 128 -10.47 -3.54 6.28
CA ASP A 128 -11.89 -3.23 6.09
C ASP A 128 -12.77 -4.50 6.12
N GLU A 129 -12.33 -5.56 5.44
CA GLU A 129 -13.00 -6.88 5.47
C GLU A 129 -13.08 -7.44 6.90
N ALA A 130 -12.02 -7.31 7.70
CA ALA A 130 -11.98 -7.75 9.08
C ALA A 130 -12.97 -6.97 9.97
N ILE A 131 -13.06 -5.65 9.79
CA ILE A 131 -14.04 -4.79 10.46
C ILE A 131 -15.47 -5.20 10.08
N ILE A 132 -15.76 -5.38 8.79
CA ILE A 132 -17.08 -5.82 8.31
C ILE A 132 -17.46 -7.17 8.95
N SER A 133 -16.53 -8.13 8.95
CA SER A 133 -16.72 -9.45 9.56
C SER A 133 -16.96 -9.35 11.07
N TYR A 134 -16.20 -8.50 11.77
CA TYR A 134 -16.36 -8.27 13.20
C TYR A 134 -17.75 -7.72 13.53
N MET A 135 -18.20 -6.68 12.82
CA MET A 135 -19.52 -6.08 13.00
C MET A 135 -20.65 -7.08 12.72
N ARG A 136 -20.47 -7.92 11.70
CA ARG A 136 -21.43 -8.98 11.36
C ARG A 136 -21.56 -10.01 12.48
N ARG A 137 -20.43 -10.48 13.03
CA ARG A 137 -20.38 -11.60 14.00
C ARG A 137 -20.68 -11.19 15.43
N HIS A 138 -20.14 -10.07 15.89
CA HIS A 138 -20.25 -9.64 17.30
C HIS A 138 -21.43 -8.71 17.54
N HIS A 139 -21.87 -7.99 16.52
CA HIS A 139 -22.95 -7.03 16.64
C HIS A 139 -24.18 -7.39 15.84
N ASN A 140 -24.21 -8.44 15.01
CA ASN A 140 -25.31 -8.71 14.07
C ASN A 140 -25.65 -7.51 13.15
N LEU A 141 -24.63 -6.71 12.81
CA LEU A 141 -24.80 -5.51 11.99
C LEU A 141 -24.04 -5.65 10.66
N LEU A 142 -24.75 -5.50 9.55
CA LEU A 142 -24.15 -5.43 8.22
C LEU A 142 -23.79 -3.99 7.89
N ILE A 143 -22.52 -3.77 7.55
CA ILE A 143 -21.99 -2.48 7.07
C ILE A 143 -21.30 -2.65 5.72
N GLY A 144 -21.24 -1.58 4.93
CA GLY A 144 -20.50 -1.55 3.67
C GLY A 144 -19.05 -1.10 3.84
N GLU A 145 -18.26 -1.24 2.76
CA GLU A 145 -16.83 -0.89 2.73
C GLU A 145 -16.56 0.56 3.14
N THR A 146 -17.33 1.53 2.65
CA THR A 146 -17.16 2.95 3.03
C THR A 146 -17.32 3.18 4.53
N THR A 147 -18.26 2.47 5.17
CA THR A 147 -18.47 2.57 6.61
C THR A 147 -17.32 1.91 7.37
N ALA A 148 -16.79 0.78 6.87
CA ALA A 148 -15.65 0.09 7.45
C ALA A 148 -14.36 0.91 7.34
N GLU A 149 -14.11 1.56 6.19
CA GLU A 149 -12.94 2.43 6.03
C GLU A 149 -13.03 3.66 6.95
N ARG A 150 -14.22 4.24 7.09
CA ARG A 150 -14.46 5.34 8.05
C ARG A 150 -14.17 4.89 9.48
N PHE A 151 -14.69 3.72 9.87
CA PHE A 151 -14.39 3.10 11.16
C PHE A 151 -12.88 2.95 11.38
N LYS A 152 -12.18 2.39 10.39
CA LYS A 152 -10.72 2.17 10.42
C LYS A 152 -9.96 3.47 10.64
N LYS A 153 -10.35 4.56 9.99
CA LYS A 153 -9.68 5.87 10.12
C LYS A 153 -10.03 6.58 11.44
N GLU A 154 -11.26 6.46 11.91
CA GLU A 154 -11.74 7.18 13.10
C GLU A 154 -11.27 6.55 14.42
N ILE A 155 -11.33 5.21 14.54
CA ILE A 155 -10.98 4.48 15.78
C ILE A 155 -10.12 3.23 15.56
N GLY A 156 -9.73 2.93 14.32
CA GLY A 156 -8.84 1.81 14.04
C GLY A 156 -7.45 2.02 14.67
N THR A 157 -6.96 0.98 15.32
CA THR A 157 -5.66 0.95 15.97
C THR A 157 -5.08 -0.47 15.87
N ALA A 158 -3.77 -0.56 15.70
CA ALA A 158 -3.04 -1.83 15.74
C ALA A 158 -2.93 -2.40 17.17
N ARG A 159 -3.24 -1.59 18.19
CA ARG A 159 -3.04 -1.92 19.59
C ARG A 159 -4.25 -1.55 20.43
N ALA A 160 -4.67 -2.45 21.30
CA ALA A 160 -5.71 -2.16 22.27
C ALA A 160 -5.24 -1.08 23.26
N PRO A 161 -6.11 -0.13 23.65
CA PRO A 161 -5.80 0.84 24.70
C PRO A 161 -5.45 0.13 26.03
N ALA A 162 -4.44 0.64 26.74
CA ALA A 162 -3.99 0.05 28.00
C ALA A 162 -4.95 0.32 29.17
N ASP A 163 -5.74 1.39 29.10
CA ASP A 163 -6.59 1.92 30.17
C ASP A 163 -8.07 1.53 30.06
N GLY A 164 -8.42 0.65 29.12
CA GLY A 164 -9.77 0.10 29.00
C GLY A 164 -10.27 0.04 27.56
N GLU A 165 -11.39 0.72 27.30
CA GLU A 165 -12.10 0.63 26.02
C GLU A 165 -11.62 1.65 24.96
N GLY A 166 -10.96 2.73 25.39
CA GLY A 166 -10.54 3.84 24.52
C GLY A 166 -11.71 4.69 24.00
N LEU A 167 -11.51 5.36 22.87
CA LEU A 167 -12.56 6.14 22.20
C LEU A 167 -13.69 5.22 21.71
N SER A 168 -14.85 5.80 21.42
CA SER A 168 -15.94 5.06 20.78
C SER A 168 -16.68 5.92 19.78
N ILE A 169 -17.19 5.30 18.73
CA ILE A 169 -18.02 5.94 17.70
C ILE A 169 -19.32 5.17 17.49
N ASP A 170 -20.31 5.85 16.95
CA ASP A 170 -21.55 5.22 16.51
C ASP A 170 -21.43 4.78 15.05
N VAL A 171 -21.82 3.52 14.81
CA VAL A 171 -21.75 2.87 13.51
C VAL A 171 -23.15 2.46 13.10
N LYS A 172 -23.59 3.00 11.96
CA LYS A 172 -24.88 2.69 11.35
C LYS A 172 -24.73 1.59 10.32
N GLY A 173 -25.68 0.67 10.31
CA GLY A 173 -25.74 -0.42 9.35
C GLY A 173 -27.14 -1.01 9.25
N ARG A 174 -27.25 -2.16 8.61
CA ARG A 174 -28.48 -2.93 8.51
C ARG A 174 -28.44 -4.09 9.49
N ASP A 175 -29.43 -4.20 10.36
CA ASP A 175 -29.58 -5.35 11.25
C ASP A 175 -29.73 -6.63 10.43
N LEU A 176 -28.98 -7.68 10.78
CA LEU A 176 -28.97 -8.93 10.03
C LEU A 176 -30.23 -9.77 10.21
N MET A 177 -30.94 -9.63 11.33
CA MET A 177 -32.13 -10.42 11.62
C MET A 177 -33.40 -9.75 11.10
N GLN A 178 -33.53 -8.45 11.35
CA GLN A 178 -34.72 -7.67 11.02
C GLN A 178 -34.61 -6.95 9.67
N GLY A 179 -33.41 -6.78 9.13
CA GLY A 179 -33.19 -6.09 7.86
C GLY A 179 -33.39 -4.58 7.91
N VAL A 180 -33.58 -3.99 9.10
CA VAL A 180 -33.84 -2.56 9.30
C VAL A 180 -32.56 -1.80 9.66
N PRO A 181 -32.50 -0.48 9.42
CA PRO A 181 -31.39 0.35 9.88
C PRO A 181 -31.24 0.28 11.40
N ARG A 182 -30.02 0.05 11.89
CA ARG A 182 -29.68 0.06 13.31
C ARG A 182 -28.31 0.73 13.53
N GLU A 183 -28.16 1.33 14.70
CA GLU A 183 -26.93 1.96 15.16
C GLU A 183 -26.38 1.19 16.35
N VAL A 184 -25.07 1.00 16.40
CA VAL A 184 -24.36 0.41 17.53
C VAL A 184 -23.13 1.24 17.85
N ARG A 185 -22.78 1.33 19.13
CA ARG A 185 -21.58 2.01 19.58
C ARG A 185 -20.42 1.02 19.66
N ILE A 186 -19.27 1.37 19.08
CA ILE A 186 -18.08 0.52 19.02
C ILE A 186 -16.89 1.26 19.61
N SER A 187 -16.09 0.56 20.42
CA SER A 187 -14.89 1.09 21.07
C SER A 187 -13.59 0.84 20.28
N GLU A 188 -12.54 1.59 20.58
CA GLU A 188 -11.19 1.39 20.02
C GLU A 188 -10.63 0.01 20.37
N LYS A 189 -10.93 -0.52 21.55
CA LYS A 189 -10.56 -1.90 21.91
C LYS A 189 -11.20 -2.92 20.98
N GLN A 190 -12.49 -2.78 20.70
CA GLN A 190 -13.18 -3.65 19.74
C GLN A 190 -12.63 -3.47 18.31
N ALA A 191 -12.22 -2.25 17.95
CA ALA A 191 -11.53 -1.99 16.69
C ALA A 191 -10.17 -2.71 16.63
N ALA A 192 -9.39 -2.67 17.72
CA ALA A 192 -8.13 -3.41 17.82
C ALA A 192 -8.35 -4.92 17.66
N ASP A 193 -9.36 -5.48 18.35
CA ASP A 193 -9.73 -6.89 18.24
C ASP A 193 -10.13 -7.27 16.81
N ALA A 194 -10.88 -6.39 16.12
CA ALA A 194 -11.27 -6.59 14.73
C ALA A 194 -10.07 -6.59 13.77
N LEU A 195 -9.04 -5.80 14.06
CA LEU A 195 -7.87 -5.58 13.21
C LEU A 195 -6.67 -6.48 13.56
N ALA A 196 -6.72 -7.20 14.68
CA ALA A 196 -5.59 -7.99 15.19
C ALA A 196 -5.04 -8.99 14.18
N GLU A 197 -5.91 -9.69 13.44
CA GLU A 197 -5.49 -10.67 12.43
C GLU A 197 -4.71 -10.03 11.25
N PRO A 198 -5.26 -9.07 10.49
CA PRO A 198 -4.51 -8.45 9.39
C PRO A 198 -3.28 -7.67 9.87
N VAL A 199 -3.30 -7.07 11.06
CA VAL A 199 -2.12 -6.42 11.67
C VAL A 199 -1.03 -7.45 11.96
N GLY A 200 -1.38 -8.59 12.57
CA GLY A 200 -0.44 -9.67 12.85
C GLY A 200 0.18 -10.25 11.58
N GLN A 201 -0.58 -10.33 10.48
CA GLN A 201 -0.05 -10.76 9.18
C GLN A 201 0.99 -9.78 8.59
N ILE A 202 0.78 -8.46 8.77
CA ILE A 202 1.76 -7.44 8.36
C ILE A 202 3.03 -7.55 9.21
N VAL A 203 2.89 -7.66 10.54
CA VAL A 203 4.01 -7.84 11.46
C VAL A 203 4.82 -9.09 11.11
N GLU A 204 4.15 -10.19 10.80
CA GLU A 204 4.81 -11.43 10.41
C GLU A 204 5.54 -11.31 9.06
N ALA A 205 4.98 -10.58 8.08
CA ALA A 205 5.67 -10.30 6.83
C ALA A 205 6.98 -9.53 7.04
N VAL A 206 6.98 -8.56 7.96
CA VAL A 206 8.19 -7.81 8.36
C VAL A 206 9.21 -8.73 9.03
N LYS A 207 8.78 -9.58 9.98
CA LYS A 207 9.68 -10.52 10.67
C LYS A 207 10.36 -11.49 9.71
N VAL A 208 9.59 -12.09 8.79
CA VAL A 208 10.16 -13.02 7.81
C VAL A 208 11.16 -12.32 6.87
N ALA A 209 10.95 -11.05 6.54
CA ALA A 209 11.91 -10.29 5.75
C ALA A 209 13.24 -10.08 6.50
N LEU A 210 13.17 -9.77 7.81
CA LEU A 210 14.36 -9.65 8.66
C LEU A 210 15.14 -10.97 8.74
N GLU A 211 14.44 -12.11 8.89
CA GLU A 211 15.06 -13.44 8.92
C GLU A 211 15.80 -13.80 7.62
N ALA A 212 15.33 -13.29 6.48
CA ALA A 212 15.95 -13.49 5.17
C ALA A 212 17.06 -12.47 4.86
N THR A 213 17.28 -11.48 5.73
CA THR A 213 18.24 -10.40 5.50
C THR A 213 19.68 -10.85 5.82
N PRO A 214 20.66 -10.62 4.93
CA PRO A 214 22.06 -10.91 5.21
C PRO A 214 22.57 -10.20 6.48
N PRO A 215 23.44 -10.82 7.29
CA PRO A 215 23.90 -10.25 8.57
C PRO A 215 24.47 -8.83 8.46
N GLU A 216 25.24 -8.54 7.40
CA GLU A 216 25.83 -7.23 7.17
C GLU A 216 24.76 -6.12 7.04
N LEU A 217 23.66 -6.41 6.31
CA LEU A 217 22.56 -5.45 6.13
C LEU A 217 21.62 -5.42 7.33
N ALA A 218 21.52 -6.52 8.08
CA ALA A 218 20.75 -6.57 9.31
C ALA A 218 21.33 -5.60 10.37
N SER A 219 22.66 -5.45 10.42
CA SER A 219 23.31 -4.46 11.29
C SER A 219 22.93 -3.03 10.89
N ASP A 220 22.92 -2.70 9.60
CA ASP A 220 22.49 -1.38 9.12
C ASP A 220 21.03 -1.08 9.47
N ILE A 221 20.15 -2.08 9.33
CA ILE A 221 18.73 -1.97 9.68
C ILE A 221 18.54 -1.87 11.19
N ALA A 222 19.39 -2.50 12.00
CA ALA A 222 19.37 -2.33 13.44
C ALA A 222 19.63 -0.88 13.87
N ASP A 223 20.55 -0.20 13.18
CA ASP A 223 20.91 1.19 13.46
C ASP A 223 19.88 2.20 12.92
N LYS A 224 19.37 1.97 11.70
CA LYS A 224 18.49 2.91 10.98
C LYS A 224 17.00 2.65 11.19
N GLY A 225 16.65 1.41 11.53
CA GLY A 225 15.28 0.95 11.68
C GLY A 225 14.56 0.67 10.36
N ILE A 226 13.23 0.61 10.49
CA ILE A 226 12.27 0.28 9.43
C ILE A 226 11.51 1.54 9.04
N MET A 227 11.39 1.80 7.74
CA MET A 227 10.55 2.89 7.21
C MET A 227 9.19 2.35 6.77
N LEU A 228 8.10 2.90 7.32
CA LEU A 228 6.73 2.60 6.88
C LEU A 228 6.25 3.65 5.87
N THR A 229 5.68 3.18 4.76
CA THR A 229 5.03 4.01 3.74
C THR A 229 3.64 3.46 3.39
N GLY A 230 2.91 4.17 2.54
CA GLY A 230 1.58 3.76 2.09
C GLY A 230 0.48 4.18 3.05
N GLY A 231 -0.76 4.13 2.57
CA GLY A 231 -1.92 4.58 3.36
C GLY A 231 -2.16 3.77 4.63
N GLY A 232 -1.78 2.49 4.65
CA GLY A 232 -1.90 1.62 5.81
C GLY A 232 -0.90 1.93 6.93
N ALA A 233 0.22 2.61 6.63
CA ALA A 233 1.14 3.09 7.65
C ALA A 233 0.51 4.13 8.60
N LEU A 234 -0.63 4.71 8.21
CA LEU A 234 -1.40 5.66 9.03
C LEU A 234 -2.30 4.97 10.08
N LEU A 235 -2.33 3.63 10.12
CA LEU A 235 -3.05 2.93 11.18
C LEU A 235 -2.38 3.22 12.53
N ARG A 236 -3.17 3.70 13.50
CA ARG A 236 -2.65 4.15 14.79
C ARG A 236 -1.91 3.01 15.50
N GLY A 237 -0.70 3.31 15.98
CA GLY A 237 0.12 2.37 16.76
C GLY A 237 0.72 1.21 15.97
N LEU A 238 0.60 1.18 14.64
CA LEU A 238 1.18 0.12 13.81
C LEU A 238 2.72 0.15 13.84
N ASP A 239 3.30 1.35 13.84
CA ASP A 239 4.72 1.59 14.06
C ASP A 239 5.20 0.99 15.39
N ALA A 240 4.46 1.24 16.46
CA ALA A 240 4.75 0.71 17.79
C ALA A 240 4.56 -0.80 17.85
N GLU A 241 3.56 -1.35 17.17
CA GLU A 241 3.30 -2.78 17.14
C GLU A 241 4.43 -3.54 16.43
N ILE A 242 4.89 -3.02 15.28
CA ILE A 242 6.03 -3.59 14.55
C ILE A 242 7.30 -3.46 15.39
N ARG A 243 7.54 -2.31 16.04
CA ARG A 243 8.69 -2.10 16.91
C ARG A 243 8.75 -3.12 18.03
N ASP A 244 7.64 -3.38 18.71
CA ASP A 244 7.61 -4.29 19.86
C ASP A 244 7.89 -5.75 19.43
N HIS A 245 7.46 -6.15 18.24
CA HIS A 245 7.65 -7.51 17.72
C HIS A 245 9.01 -7.74 17.03
N THR A 246 9.66 -6.67 16.57
CA THR A 246 10.96 -6.75 15.87
C THR A 246 12.14 -6.30 16.73
N GLY A 247 11.89 -5.50 17.77
CA GLY A 247 12.93 -4.85 18.57
C GLY A 247 13.64 -3.70 17.84
N LEU A 248 13.17 -3.29 16.66
CA LEU A 248 13.82 -2.30 15.81
C LEU A 248 13.11 -0.94 15.86
N PRO A 249 13.84 0.18 15.69
CA PRO A 249 13.21 1.47 15.46
C PRO A 249 12.28 1.40 14.24
N VAL A 250 11.11 2.02 14.33
CA VAL A 250 10.15 2.11 13.23
C VAL A 250 9.75 3.56 13.05
N THR A 251 9.86 4.05 11.81
CA THR A 251 9.55 5.44 11.44
C THR A 251 8.48 5.42 10.36
N VAL A 252 7.45 6.24 10.50
CA VAL A 252 6.48 6.49 9.42
C VAL A 252 7.01 7.64 8.57
N ALA A 253 7.02 7.49 7.25
CA ALA A 253 7.43 8.55 6.34
C ALA A 253 6.54 9.79 6.49
N ASP A 254 7.09 10.99 6.24
CA ASP A 254 6.38 12.27 6.46
C ASP A 254 5.06 12.39 5.69
N ASP A 255 5.04 11.96 4.42
CA ASP A 255 3.84 11.85 3.59
C ASP A 255 3.75 10.43 3.01
N PRO A 256 3.25 9.47 3.80
CA PRO A 256 3.34 8.06 3.45
C PRO A 256 2.45 7.71 2.26
N LEU A 257 1.34 8.43 2.05
CA LEU A 257 0.44 8.27 0.91
C LEU A 257 1.10 8.69 -0.42
N SER A 258 1.97 9.70 -0.39
CA SER A 258 2.60 10.24 -1.60
C SER A 258 3.95 9.63 -1.92
N CYS A 259 4.55 8.83 -1.03
CA CYS A 259 5.92 8.32 -1.16
C CYS A 259 6.19 7.70 -2.55
N VAL A 260 5.38 6.73 -2.99
CA VAL A 260 5.56 6.07 -4.29
C VAL A 260 5.52 7.08 -5.45
N ALA A 261 4.55 8.00 -5.46
CA ALA A 261 4.42 9.01 -6.51
C ALA A 261 5.60 10.00 -6.51
N LEU A 262 6.05 10.44 -5.33
CA LEU A 262 7.22 11.30 -5.17
C LEU A 262 8.51 10.60 -5.62
N GLY A 263 8.64 9.30 -5.32
CA GLY A 263 9.75 8.47 -5.78
C GLY A 263 9.81 8.38 -7.30
N CYS A 264 8.70 8.05 -7.94
CA CYS A 264 8.57 8.06 -9.40
C CYS A 264 8.89 9.43 -9.99
N GLY A 265 8.41 10.52 -9.36
CA GLY A 265 8.70 11.89 -9.77
C GLY A 265 10.20 12.21 -9.74
N LYS A 266 10.89 11.87 -8.63
CA LYS A 266 12.34 12.03 -8.51
C LYS A 266 13.08 11.26 -9.61
N VAL A 267 12.71 10.01 -9.89
CA VAL A 267 13.33 9.22 -10.98
C VAL A 267 13.08 9.87 -12.34
N LEU A 268 11.87 10.37 -12.59
CA LEU A 268 11.50 11.04 -13.84
C LEU A 268 12.33 12.31 -14.09
N GLU A 269 12.64 13.06 -13.04
CA GLU A 269 13.44 14.28 -13.10
C GLU A 269 14.95 14.02 -13.32
N HIS A 270 15.44 12.82 -13.01
CA HIS A 270 16.86 12.45 -13.11
C HIS A 270 17.15 11.65 -14.40
N PRO A 271 17.75 12.25 -15.46
CA PRO A 271 17.83 11.61 -16.77
C PRO A 271 18.61 10.29 -16.80
N LYS A 272 19.62 10.13 -15.94
CA LYS A 272 20.41 8.89 -15.83
C LYS A 272 19.60 7.75 -15.22
N TRP A 273 18.86 8.03 -14.14
CA TRP A 273 17.98 7.04 -13.50
C TRP A 273 16.83 6.66 -14.43
N MET A 274 16.22 7.67 -15.06
CA MET A 274 15.19 7.46 -16.08
C MET A 274 15.69 6.58 -17.23
N LYS A 275 16.93 6.76 -17.68
CA LYS A 275 17.52 5.91 -18.72
C LYS A 275 17.64 4.45 -18.25
N GLY A 276 18.16 4.23 -17.04
CA GLY A 276 18.29 2.89 -16.45
C GLY A 276 16.95 2.16 -16.35
N VAL A 277 15.92 2.84 -15.82
CA VAL A 277 14.56 2.28 -15.70
C VAL A 277 13.96 1.97 -17.08
N LEU A 278 14.12 2.85 -18.07
CA LEU A 278 13.62 2.59 -19.43
C LEU A 278 14.35 1.43 -20.10
N GLU A 279 15.66 1.27 -19.89
CA GLU A 279 16.45 0.20 -20.49
C GLU A 279 16.16 -1.16 -19.84
N SER A 280 16.00 -1.20 -18.51
CA SER A 280 15.64 -2.42 -17.79
C SER A 280 14.22 -2.89 -18.05
N THR A 281 13.31 -1.99 -18.45
CA THR A 281 11.92 -2.34 -18.80
C THR A 281 11.81 -3.05 -20.16
N LEU A 282 12.79 -2.85 -21.04
CA LEU A 282 12.82 -3.44 -22.40
C LEU A 282 13.63 -4.74 -22.47
N ALA A 283 14.34 -5.09 -21.39
CA ALA A 283 15.13 -6.31 -21.25
C ALA A 283 14.28 -7.45 -20.67
#